data_AF-A0AAW8F3K3-F1
#
_entry.id   AF-A0AAW8F3K3-F1
#
_cell.length_a   1.000
_cell.length_b   1.000
_cell.length_c   1.000
_cell.angle_alpha   90.00
_cell.angle_beta   90.00
_cell.angle_gamma   90.00
#
_symmetry.space_group_name_H-M   'P 1'
#
loop_
_entity.id
_entity.type
_entity.pdbx_description
1 polymer ?
#
loop_
_entity_poly.entity_id
_entity_poly.type
_entity_poly.pdbx_seq_one_letter_code
_entity_poly.pdbx_strand_id
1 'polypeptide(L)'
;MLAKGVRGVVSFADPVPRRSNSGALIAVGHVGTIYPASNAAYCGRATARTVKLLPNGTVFNSRAAQKIRRQEQGHEYAAAQLIRLGASAPQAGSDPVLCLRDALLAVGARNVRHAGPHRYVFRLGRNRRERESIRLGIDRRPYPKRPDHDPVRP
;
A
#
# COMPACT_ATOMS: atom_id res chain seq x y z
N MET A 1 -21.07 -8.92 -15.66
CA MET A 1 -21.60 -10.00 -14.79
C MET A 1 -20.76 -10.04 -13.51
N LEU A 2 -21.39 -10.16 -12.33
CA LEU A 2 -20.65 -10.48 -11.11
C LEU A 2 -20.26 -11.97 -11.15
N ALA A 3 -19.02 -12.30 -10.79
CA ALA A 3 -18.59 -13.69 -10.65
C ALA A 3 -19.51 -14.41 -9.64
N LYS A 4 -19.96 -15.62 -10.00
CA LYS A 4 -20.91 -16.40 -9.20
C LYS A 4 -20.36 -16.60 -7.78
N GLY A 5 -21.15 -16.24 -6.76
CA GLY A 5 -20.78 -16.39 -5.36
C GLY A 5 -20.10 -15.19 -4.70
N VAL A 6 -19.70 -14.16 -5.46
CA VAL A 6 -19.11 -12.95 -4.86
C VAL A 6 -20.20 -12.08 -4.21
N ARG A 7 -20.06 -11.84 -2.90
CA ARG A 7 -21.01 -11.06 -2.08
C ARG A 7 -20.50 -9.66 -1.72
N GLY A 8 -19.24 -9.34 -2.02
CA GLY A 8 -18.68 -8.05 -1.66
C GLY A 8 -17.34 -7.76 -2.32
N VAL A 9 -16.97 -6.49 -2.29
CA VAL A 9 -15.63 -6.01 -2.68
C VAL A 9 -15.04 -5.26 -1.50
N VAL A 10 -13.76 -5.49 -1.22
CA VAL A 10 -13.01 -4.70 -0.24
C VAL A 10 -12.06 -3.79 -0.99
N SER A 11 -12.11 -2.50 -0.67
CA SER A 11 -11.22 -1.48 -1.23
C SER A 11 -10.46 -0.77 -0.12
N PHE A 12 -9.29 -0.24 -0.48
CA PHE A 12 -8.40 0.43 0.45
C PHE A 12 -8.08 1.84 -0.01
N ALA A 13 -8.03 2.79 0.92
CA ALA A 13 -7.51 4.13 0.69
C ALA A 13 -6.27 4.34 1.57
N ASP A 14 -5.18 4.84 0.98
CA ASP A 14 -3.94 5.09 1.71
C ASP A 14 -3.92 6.53 2.23
N PRO A 15 -4.07 6.74 3.55
CA PRO A 15 -4.13 8.07 4.13
C PRO A 15 -2.76 8.70 4.33
N VAL A 16 -1.64 7.99 4.10
CA VAL A 16 -0.31 8.44 4.53
C VAL A 16 0.35 9.34 3.47
N PRO A 17 0.61 10.62 3.77
CA PRO A 17 1.38 11.49 2.88
C PRO A 17 2.82 11.00 2.74
N ARG A 18 3.44 11.20 1.57
CA ARG A 18 4.81 10.78 1.29
C ARG A 18 5.56 11.84 0.50
N ARG A 19 6.80 12.09 0.91
CA ARG A 19 7.74 13.01 0.26
C ARG A 19 9.01 12.32 -0.19
N SER A 20 9.60 12.83 -1.26
CA SER A 20 10.97 12.52 -1.64
C SER A 20 11.97 13.07 -0.61
N ASN A 21 13.23 12.70 -0.73
CA ASN A 21 14.32 13.25 0.07
C ASN A 21 14.56 14.74 -0.22
N SER A 22 14.20 15.23 -1.41
CA SER A 22 14.20 16.66 -1.74
C SER A 22 12.99 17.42 -1.17
N GLY A 23 12.11 16.75 -0.41
CA GLY A 23 10.92 17.36 0.18
C GLY A 23 9.72 17.48 -0.77
N ALA A 24 9.85 17.08 -2.03
CA ALA A 24 8.74 17.09 -2.98
C ALA A 24 7.61 16.16 -2.53
N LEU A 25 6.37 16.62 -2.59
CA LEU A 25 5.20 15.82 -2.23
C LEU A 25 4.84 14.85 -3.35
N ILE A 26 4.94 13.55 -3.07
CA ILE A 26 4.75 12.47 -4.06
C ILE A 26 3.39 11.80 -3.89
N ALA A 27 2.90 11.70 -2.65
CA ALA A 27 1.54 11.28 -2.35
C ALA A 27 0.98 12.19 -1.25
N VAL A 28 -0.19 12.79 -1.50
CA VAL A 28 -0.90 13.62 -0.51
C VAL A 28 -1.56 12.80 0.60
N GLY A 29 -1.71 11.49 0.40
CA GLY A 29 -2.63 10.66 1.19
C GLY A 29 -4.10 10.94 0.85
N HIS A 30 -4.95 9.93 0.94
CA HIS A 30 -6.38 10.08 0.68
C HIS A 30 -7.23 9.20 1.60
N VAL A 31 -8.41 9.71 1.94
CA VAL A 31 -9.36 8.99 2.80
C VAL A 31 -10.33 8.12 2.03
N GLY A 32 -10.30 8.16 0.69
CA GLY A 32 -11.21 7.38 -0.15
C GLY A 32 -12.62 7.96 -0.22
N THR A 33 -12.75 9.28 -0.33
CA THR A 33 -14.03 10.03 -0.37
C THR A 33 -15.04 9.49 -1.39
N ILE A 34 -14.56 8.88 -2.48
CA ILE A 34 -15.41 8.25 -3.49
C ILE A 34 -16.16 7.02 -2.93
N TYR A 35 -15.61 6.30 -1.95
CA TYR A 35 -16.19 5.05 -1.48
C TYR A 35 -17.47 5.26 -0.66
N PRO A 36 -17.54 6.20 0.30
CA PRO A 36 -18.80 6.58 0.94
C PRO A 36 -19.87 7.04 -0.07
N ALA A 37 -19.47 7.82 -1.08
CA ALA A 37 -20.37 8.29 -2.14
C ALA A 37 -20.94 7.13 -2.97
N SER A 38 -20.18 6.04 -3.11
CA SER A 38 -20.60 4.80 -3.75
C SER A 38 -21.18 3.76 -2.78
N ASN A 39 -21.72 4.18 -1.63
CA ASN A 39 -22.35 3.32 -0.62
C ASN A 39 -21.45 2.25 0.02
N ALA A 40 -20.13 2.45 0.03
CA ALA A 40 -19.23 1.57 0.75
C ALA A 40 -19.32 1.81 2.27
N ALA A 41 -19.32 0.72 3.04
CA ALA A 41 -19.20 0.79 4.49
C ALA A 41 -17.74 0.96 4.90
N TYR A 42 -17.44 1.99 5.69
CA TYR A 42 -16.11 2.12 6.29
C TYR A 42 -15.97 1.19 7.50
N CYS A 43 -14.92 0.36 7.51
CA CYS A 43 -14.71 -0.71 8.48
C CYS A 43 -13.36 -0.58 9.20
N GLY A 44 -12.92 0.67 9.46
CA GLY A 44 -11.66 0.97 10.12
C GLY A 44 -10.43 0.83 9.22
N ARG A 45 -9.27 0.60 9.81
CA ARG A 45 -8.01 0.40 9.09
C ARG A 45 -7.66 -1.06 8.94
N ALA A 46 -6.88 -1.38 7.90
CA ALA A 46 -6.22 -2.67 7.77
C ALA A 46 -4.96 -2.74 8.63
N THR A 47 -4.21 -3.84 8.52
CA THR A 47 -3.01 -4.10 9.32
C THR A 47 -1.97 -2.99 9.18
N ALA A 48 -1.54 -2.45 10.32
CA ALA A 48 -0.42 -1.51 10.38
C ALA A 48 0.89 -2.21 10.00
N ARG A 49 1.78 -1.50 9.31
CA ARG A 49 3.03 -2.05 8.81
C ARG A 49 4.10 -0.98 8.70
N THR A 50 5.34 -1.42 8.58
CA THR A 50 6.45 -0.54 8.20
C THR A 50 6.70 -0.72 6.70
N VAL A 51 6.80 0.37 5.97
CA VAL A 51 7.10 0.38 4.53
C VAL A 51 8.48 0.96 4.28
N LYS A 52 9.13 0.51 3.20
CA LYS A 52 10.37 1.09 2.71
C LYS A 52 10.04 2.22 1.75
N LEU A 53 10.43 3.43 2.08
CA LEU A 53 10.26 4.61 1.24
C LEU A 53 11.60 4.92 0.55
N LEU A 54 11.58 5.00 -0.76
CA LEU A 54 12.75 5.30 -1.59
C LEU A 54 13.00 6.82 -1.64
N PRO A 55 14.20 7.26 -2.06
CA PRO A 55 14.55 8.69 -2.13
C PRO A 55 13.63 9.54 -2.99
N ASN A 56 13.07 8.95 -4.04
CA ASN A 56 12.09 9.62 -4.90
C ASN A 56 10.68 9.65 -4.29
N GLY A 57 10.51 9.22 -3.04
CA GLY A 57 9.25 9.25 -2.29
C GLY A 57 8.26 8.15 -2.67
N THR A 58 8.64 7.16 -3.49
CA THR A 58 7.80 6.00 -3.79
C THR A 58 8.05 4.87 -2.79
N VAL A 59 7.03 4.03 -2.59
CA VAL A 59 7.13 2.88 -1.68
C VAL A 59 7.71 1.68 -2.42
N PHE A 60 8.77 1.11 -1.87
CA PHE A 60 9.26 -0.19 -2.29
C PHE A 60 8.42 -1.30 -1.62
N ASN A 61 7.60 -1.97 -2.43
CA ASN A 61 6.61 -2.93 -1.95
C ASN A 61 7.27 -4.18 -1.33
N SER A 62 6.74 -4.67 -0.20
CA SER A 62 7.19 -5.92 0.43
C SER A 62 7.10 -7.12 -0.51
N ARG A 63 6.14 -7.16 -1.43
CA ARG A 63 6.05 -8.20 -2.46
C ARG A 63 7.18 -8.10 -3.47
N ALA A 64 7.60 -6.89 -3.86
CA ALA A 64 8.75 -6.68 -4.75
C ALA A 64 10.05 -7.14 -4.07
N ALA A 65 10.23 -6.78 -2.79
CA ALA A 65 11.32 -7.29 -1.97
C ALA A 65 11.31 -8.82 -1.87
N GLN A 66 10.14 -9.44 -1.67
CA GLN A 66 10.02 -10.90 -1.60
C GLN A 66 10.41 -11.56 -2.92
N LYS A 67 9.98 -11.00 -4.07
CA LYS A 67 10.36 -11.50 -5.38
C LYS A 67 11.88 -11.53 -5.54
N ILE A 68 12.58 -10.47 -5.12
CA ILE A 68 14.05 -10.44 -5.14
C ILE A 68 14.65 -11.52 -4.24
N ARG A 69 14.21 -11.61 -2.98
CA ARG A 69 14.76 -12.59 -2.02
C ARG A 69 14.58 -14.03 -2.47
N ARG A 70 13.49 -14.33 -3.17
CA ARG A 70 13.14 -15.68 -3.64
C ARG A 70 13.41 -15.90 -5.13
N GLN A 71 14.00 -14.91 -5.80
CA GLN A 71 14.23 -14.91 -7.25
C GLN A 71 12.96 -15.31 -8.04
N GLU A 72 11.80 -14.81 -7.61
CA GLU A 72 10.51 -15.08 -8.27
C GLU A 72 10.35 -14.23 -9.54
N GLN A 73 9.52 -14.69 -10.47
CA GLN A 73 9.22 -13.96 -11.71
C GLN A 73 8.93 -12.46 -11.49
N GLY A 74 9.65 -11.62 -12.23
CA GLY A 74 9.56 -10.16 -12.14
C GLY A 74 10.45 -9.55 -11.04
N HIS A 75 11.37 -10.32 -10.44
CA HIS A 75 12.38 -9.79 -9.53
C HIS A 75 13.33 -8.79 -10.22
N GLU A 76 13.68 -9.01 -11.48
CA GLU A 76 14.56 -8.14 -12.27
C GLU A 76 14.01 -6.72 -12.37
N TYR A 77 12.71 -6.57 -12.62
CA TYR A 77 12.05 -5.26 -12.65
C TYR A 77 12.13 -4.55 -11.29
N ALA A 78 11.97 -5.29 -10.20
CA ALA A 78 12.10 -4.73 -8.86
C ALA A 78 13.56 -4.32 -8.55
N ALA A 79 14.54 -5.11 -8.97
CA ALA A 79 15.96 -4.78 -8.82
C ALA A 79 16.35 -3.56 -9.67
N ALA A 80 15.86 -3.48 -10.92
CA ALA A 80 16.09 -2.37 -11.82
C ALA A 80 15.60 -1.02 -11.27
N GLN A 81 14.53 -1.01 -10.46
CA GLN A 81 14.10 0.21 -9.77
C GLN A 81 15.16 0.72 -8.78
N LEU A 82 15.81 -0.18 -8.04
CA LEU A 82 16.87 0.18 -7.09
C LEU A 82 18.14 0.60 -7.83
N ILE A 83 18.51 -0.10 -8.90
CA ILE A 83 19.68 0.25 -9.73
C ILE A 83 19.51 1.64 -10.35
N ARG A 84 18.32 1.97 -10.85
CA ARG A 84 18.02 3.31 -11.38
C ARG A 84 18.14 4.42 -10.34
N LEU A 85 18.04 4.08 -9.06
CA LEU A 85 18.22 4.99 -7.94
C LEU A 85 19.67 4.98 -7.40
N GLY A 86 20.60 4.31 -8.09
CA GLY A 86 22.03 4.31 -7.77
C GLY A 86 22.52 3.05 -7.03
N ALA A 87 21.69 2.01 -6.87
CA ALA A 87 22.20 0.74 -6.34
C ALA A 87 23.12 0.04 -7.35
N SER A 88 24.16 -0.64 -6.87
CA SER A 88 24.96 -1.52 -7.71
C SER A 88 24.16 -2.72 -8.20
N ALA A 89 24.44 -3.19 -9.42
CA ALA A 89 23.89 -4.44 -9.91
C ALA A 89 24.40 -5.62 -9.06
N PRO A 90 23.56 -6.62 -8.74
CA PRO A 90 24.02 -7.82 -8.02
C PRO A 90 25.09 -8.56 -8.83
N GLN A 91 26.16 -9.01 -8.18
CA GLN A 91 27.15 -9.88 -8.82
C GLN A 91 26.60 -11.31 -8.93
N ALA A 92 27.00 -12.03 -9.98
CA ALA A 92 26.60 -13.42 -10.18
C ALA A 92 26.97 -14.27 -8.96
N GLY A 93 26.04 -15.11 -8.50
CA GLY A 93 26.23 -15.98 -7.32
C GLY A 93 26.10 -15.30 -5.96
N SER A 94 25.83 -13.99 -5.89
CA SER A 94 25.61 -13.30 -4.61
C SER A 94 24.28 -13.68 -3.96
N ASP A 95 24.21 -13.69 -2.63
CA ASP A 95 22.97 -13.93 -1.88
C ASP A 95 21.94 -12.81 -2.14
N PRO A 96 20.77 -13.11 -2.76
CA PRO A 96 19.75 -12.11 -3.04
C PRO A 96 19.23 -11.35 -1.82
N VAL A 97 19.25 -11.97 -0.64
CA VAL A 97 18.79 -11.34 0.61
C VAL A 97 19.77 -10.25 1.03
N LEU A 98 21.06 -10.55 1.01
CA LEU A 98 22.12 -9.59 1.33
C LEU A 98 22.20 -8.49 0.28
N CYS A 99 22.16 -8.83 -1.01
CA CYS A 99 22.15 -7.83 -2.08
C CYS A 99 20.98 -6.85 -1.96
N LEU A 100 19.77 -7.33 -1.63
CA LEU A 100 18.63 -6.44 -1.43
C LEU A 100 18.82 -5.53 -0.21
N ARG A 101 19.36 -6.06 0.89
CA ARG A 101 19.65 -5.27 2.09
C ARG A 101 20.62 -4.13 1.72
N ASP A 102 21.72 -4.46 1.07
CA ASP A 102 22.79 -3.53 0.74
C ASP A 102 22.33 -2.51 -0.31
N ALA A 103 21.55 -2.93 -1.31
CA ALA A 103 20.93 -2.03 -2.29
C ALA A 103 19.97 -1.02 -1.62
N LEU A 104 19.12 -1.47 -0.70
CA LEU A 104 18.21 -0.57 0.04
C LEU A 104 18.97 0.42 0.93
N LEU A 105 20.10 0.00 1.52
CA LEU A 105 20.98 0.88 2.28
C LEU A 105 21.67 1.89 1.37
N ALA A 106 22.25 1.44 0.25
CA ALA A 106 22.98 2.27 -0.70
C ALA A 106 22.11 3.37 -1.33
N VAL A 107 20.86 3.06 -1.68
CA VAL A 107 19.93 4.09 -2.18
C VAL A 107 19.38 4.97 -1.05
N GLY A 108 19.68 4.74 0.22
CA GLY A 108 19.13 5.54 1.32
C GLY A 108 17.63 5.33 1.55
N ALA A 109 17.12 4.09 1.38
CA ALA A 109 15.73 3.77 1.64
C ALA A 109 15.42 3.88 3.15
N ARG A 110 14.35 4.61 3.49
CA ARG A 110 13.95 4.87 4.88
C ARG A 110 12.76 4.02 5.32
N ASN A 111 12.72 3.65 6.60
CA ASN A 111 11.57 2.99 7.20
C ASN A 111 10.52 4.03 7.58
N VAL A 112 9.29 3.85 7.11
CA VAL A 112 8.15 4.72 7.47
C VAL A 112 7.05 3.87 8.08
N ARG A 113 6.55 4.30 9.25
CA ARG A 113 5.40 3.65 9.88
C ARG A 113 4.13 4.01 9.13
N HIS A 114 3.36 3.00 8.75
CA HIS A 114 2.05 3.15 8.14
C HIS A 114 1.02 2.51 9.06
N ALA A 115 0.07 3.30 9.56
CA ALA A 115 -0.98 2.85 10.49
C ALA A 115 -2.06 1.95 9.85
N GLY A 116 -1.80 1.43 8.65
CA GLY A 116 -2.75 0.68 7.83
C GLY A 116 -3.64 1.59 6.97
N PRO A 117 -3.98 1.17 5.74
CA PRO A 117 -4.92 1.91 4.90
C PRO A 117 -6.35 1.83 5.45
N HIS A 118 -7.18 2.81 5.11
CA HIS A 118 -8.61 2.78 5.38
C HIS A 118 -9.28 1.67 4.57
N ARG A 119 -10.13 0.87 5.22
CA ARG A 119 -10.82 -0.28 4.64
C ARG A 119 -12.29 0.05 4.40
N TYR A 120 -12.73 -0.18 3.17
CA TYR A 120 -14.09 0.03 2.71
C TYR A 120 -14.66 -1.27 2.16
N VAL A 121 -15.92 -1.56 2.49
CA VAL A 121 -16.60 -2.77 2.02
C VAL A 121 -17.86 -2.42 1.23
N PHE A 122 -17.88 -2.86 -0.02
CA PHE A 122 -19.05 -2.83 -0.87
C PHE A 122 -19.79 -4.14 -0.70
N ARG A 123 -21.08 -4.07 -0.36
CA ARG A 123 -21.96 -5.23 -0.34
C ARG A 123 -22.59 -5.37 -1.73
N LEU A 124 -22.40 -6.53 -2.35
CA LEU A 124 -22.91 -6.81 -3.69
C LEU A 124 -24.22 -7.59 -3.56
N GLY A 125 -25.29 -7.02 -4.09
CA GLY A 125 -26.62 -7.60 -4.10
C GLY A 125 -27.49 -6.87 -5.13
N ARG A 126 -28.40 -7.61 -5.75
CA ARG A 126 -29.27 -7.12 -6.83
C ARG A 126 -30.16 -5.98 -6.38
N ASN A 127 -30.55 -6.00 -5.11
CA ASN A 127 -31.37 -4.99 -4.48
C ASN A 127 -30.85 -4.64 -3.07
N ARG A 128 -31.46 -3.61 -2.47
CA ARG A 128 -31.07 -3.12 -1.14
C ARG A 128 -31.16 -4.20 -0.06
N ARG A 129 -32.24 -4.98 -0.05
CA ARG A 129 -32.49 -6.04 0.94
C ARG A 129 -31.40 -7.12 0.89
N GLU A 130 -31.03 -7.57 -0.31
CA GLU A 130 -29.92 -8.52 -0.48
C GLU A 130 -28.60 -7.95 0.07
N ARG A 131 -28.30 -6.67 -0.19
CA ARG A 131 -27.09 -6.02 0.35
C ARG A 131 -27.12 -5.91 1.87
N GLU A 132 -28.24 -5.54 2.46
CA GLU A 132 -28.38 -5.39 3.91
C GLU A 132 -28.31 -6.73 4.65
N SER A 133 -28.73 -7.83 4.00
CA SER A 133 -28.61 -9.18 4.55
C SER A 133 -27.16 -9.65 4.73
N ILE A 134 -26.21 -9.10 3.97
CA ILE A 134 -24.80 -9.49 4.02
C ILE A 134 -24.15 -8.94 5.29
N ARG A 135 -23.82 -9.85 6.21
CA ARG A 135 -23.08 -9.55 7.45
C ARG A 135 -21.60 -9.39 7.13
N LEU A 136 -20.98 -8.33 7.67
CA LEU A 136 -19.57 -8.00 7.39
C LEU A 136 -18.59 -8.64 8.38
N GLY A 137 -19.06 -9.12 9.53
CA GLY A 137 -18.20 -9.59 10.64
C GLY A 137 -17.29 -8.51 11.25
N ILE A 138 -17.41 -7.26 10.78
CA ILE A 138 -16.62 -6.10 11.22
C ILE A 138 -17.58 -4.90 11.30
N ASP A 139 -17.46 -4.14 12.39
CA ASP A 139 -18.31 -2.99 12.63
C ASP A 139 -18.03 -1.83 11.68
N ARG A 140 -19.12 -1.13 11.34
CA ARG A 140 -19.04 0.15 10.63
C ARG A 140 -18.52 1.21 11.59
N ARG A 141 -17.66 2.09 11.08
CA ARG A 141 -17.10 3.21 11.84
C ARG A 141 -17.42 4.55 11.15
N PRO A 142 -17.32 5.69 11.86
CA PRO A 142 -17.44 7.01 11.26
C PRO A 142 -16.42 7.21 10.13
N TYR A 143 -16.86 7.82 9.04
CA TYR A 143 -16.02 8.02 7.85
C TYR A 143 -14.89 9.03 8.13
N PRO A 144 -13.63 8.71 7.79
CA PRO A 144 -12.52 9.65 7.90
C PRO A 144 -12.73 10.84 6.96
N LYS A 145 -12.30 12.02 7.41
CA LYS A 145 -12.45 13.29 6.67
C LYS A 145 -11.12 13.91 6.25
N ARG A 146 -10.02 13.48 6.86
CA ARG A 146 -8.67 13.99 6.59
C ARG A 146 -7.68 12.83 6.48
N PRO A 147 -6.69 12.92 5.56
CA PRO A 147 -5.54 12.04 5.55
C PRO A 147 -4.77 12.09 6.88
N ASP A 148 -3.80 11.19 7.02
CA ASP A 148 -2.89 11.21 8.17
C ASP A 148 -2.04 12.48 8.15
N HIS A 149 -1.61 12.90 9.34
CA HIS A 149 -0.68 13.99 9.49
C HIS A 149 0.61 13.71 8.72
N ASP A 150 1.10 14.70 7.96
CA ASP A 150 2.42 14.64 7.34
C ASP A 150 3.45 14.90 8.44
N PRO A 151 4.23 13.90 8.90
CA PRO A 151 5.16 14.11 10.02
C PRO A 151 6.27 15.13 9.71
N VAL A 152 6.43 15.55 8.46
CA VAL A 152 7.43 16.53 8.03
C VAL A 152 6.88 17.97 8.02
N ARG A 153 5.56 18.16 8.18
CA ARG A 153 4.94 19.48 8.27
C ARG A 153 4.23 19.60 9.62
N PRO A 154 4.61 20.54 10.51
CA PRO A 154 3.84 20.82 11.72
C PRO A 154 2.45 21.37 11.41
#